data_AF-A0A7N4PQY6-F1
#
_entry.id   AF-A0A7N4PQY6-F1
#
_cell.length_a   1.000
_cell.length_b   1.000
_cell.length_c   1.000
_cell.angle_alpha   90.00
_cell.angle_beta   90.00
_cell.angle_gamma   90.00
#
_symmetry.space_group_name_H-M   'P 1'
#
loop_
_entity.id
_entity.type
_entity.pdbx_description
1 polymer ?
#
loop_
_entity_poly.entity_id
_entity_poly.type
_entity_poly.pdbx_seq_one_letter_code
_entity_poly.pdbx_strand_id
1 'polypeptide(L)'
;MPAWELRAGRCQWSGPQEGKALPAPLEACGPLLSLGTESLLVVRTRPTWTLQWKGGGRAWSDRSPVSRAKQALPRAGGHRREQVEGMAWAAGTGATGRREQGGLRAEGGGEAAARPQPRNSGVRPRQPQTPPPQPSPASDSPQTLPSLSPLPRLRHPPRPSPASDSPLAAAGTLPLVTVFPFLQAKEALAMSNGTPRGGSASVWSERLTLGLDLAYKLLMGTVWINAHGLKDAAAPVGGCKENGSAWHGGPDGLYEYLHPVGIPPRPQGPPQLLDYDKFGLSAPPVLPSGTSPASATAPYGVFVAGRFQNPSSRSSRPVLGSGGRICAHVAEGGAKDIREAVEAAHKAAAAWASRVPGSRASALWALADAVSQRSQELAEQLVEVTGSDLADTRTEVVLSIARLRAWGAQVHAQGAGLHSAGPHGPFLRLREALGVLAIVCPEEQPLLAFVSLIAPALAWGNAIVAVPSGACPLPALQLCQDMAGLLPPGLVNVVTGDRDHLTRCLALHQDVPALWYFGSAQGSQFVEWASAGNLKAVWANGGRSRCWDREGEGAGPELGLRAARTKALWLSLGDI
;
A
#
# COMPACT_ATOMS: atom_id res chain seq x y z
N MET A 1 -12.57 -12.65 21.77
CA MET A 1 -12.24 -12.55 20.34
C MET A 1 -13.56 -12.46 19.59
N PRO A 2 -13.79 -11.48 18.72
CA PRO A 2 -14.94 -11.54 17.82
C PRO A 2 -14.86 -12.83 16.99
N ALA A 3 -16.01 -13.38 16.62
CA ALA A 3 -16.05 -14.63 15.87
C ALA A 3 -15.59 -14.39 14.41
N TRP A 4 -14.63 -15.19 13.94
CA TRP A 4 -14.10 -15.15 12.57
C TRP A 4 -14.22 -16.56 11.96
N GLU A 5 -14.50 -16.63 10.66
CA GLU A 5 -14.65 -17.87 9.89
C GLU A 5 -13.63 -17.97 8.73
N LEU A 6 -13.29 -19.20 8.32
CA LEU A 6 -12.38 -19.46 7.20
C LEU A 6 -12.99 -18.97 5.87
N ARG A 7 -12.17 -18.30 5.07
CA ARG A 7 -12.53 -17.87 3.71
C ARG A 7 -12.09 -18.93 2.68
N ALA A 8 -12.98 -19.34 1.78
CA ALA A 8 -12.66 -20.30 0.72
C ALA A 8 -11.83 -19.66 -0.41
N GLY A 9 -10.66 -20.26 -0.73
CA GLY A 9 -9.85 -19.99 -1.93
C GLY A 9 -8.95 -18.74 -1.88
N ARG A 10 -7.68 -18.87 -2.31
CA ARG A 10 -6.78 -17.73 -2.64
C ARG A 10 -5.61 -18.17 -3.52
N CYS A 11 -5.11 -17.27 -4.38
CA CYS A 11 -4.02 -17.54 -5.34
C CYS A 11 -2.71 -16.83 -4.93
N GLN A 12 -1.58 -17.51 -5.07
CA GLN A 12 -0.22 -17.01 -4.79
C GLN A 12 0.56 -16.91 -6.12
N TRP A 13 1.30 -15.82 -6.33
CA TRP A 13 1.94 -15.55 -7.63
C TRP A 13 3.40 -15.09 -7.50
N SER A 14 4.17 -15.29 -8.57
CA SER A 14 5.63 -15.27 -8.53
C SER A 14 6.27 -13.91 -8.87
N GLY A 15 5.52 -13.00 -9.53
CA GLY A 15 6.05 -11.71 -9.99
C GLY A 15 5.04 -10.58 -10.23
N PRO A 16 5.44 -9.29 -10.12
CA PRO A 16 4.54 -8.14 -10.32
C PRO A 16 3.96 -8.02 -11.73
N GLN A 17 4.72 -8.39 -12.76
CA GLN A 17 4.25 -8.36 -14.15
C GLN A 17 3.22 -9.46 -14.41
N GLU A 18 3.38 -10.64 -13.82
CA GLU A 18 2.37 -11.70 -13.85
C GLU A 18 1.13 -11.27 -13.07
N GLY A 19 1.29 -10.66 -11.89
CA GLY A 19 0.17 -10.15 -11.10
C GLY A 19 -0.63 -9.03 -11.78
N LYS A 20 0.04 -8.17 -12.58
CA LYS A 20 -0.61 -7.13 -13.40
C LYS A 20 -1.22 -7.66 -14.71
N ALA A 21 -0.68 -8.76 -15.25
CA ALA A 21 -1.12 -9.35 -16.53
C ALA A 21 -2.24 -10.39 -16.38
N LEU A 22 -2.70 -10.68 -15.16
CA LEU A 22 -3.82 -11.58 -14.94
C LEU A 22 -5.10 -10.99 -15.56
N PRO A 23 -5.93 -11.82 -16.22
CA PRO A 23 -7.24 -11.38 -16.67
C PRO A 23 -8.05 -10.93 -15.44
N ALA A 24 -8.92 -9.94 -15.67
CA ALA A 24 -9.71 -9.27 -14.66
C ALA A 24 -10.63 -10.14 -13.76
N PRO A 25 -10.96 -11.44 -13.99
CA PRO A 25 -11.85 -12.15 -13.10
C PRO A 25 -11.09 -12.94 -12.03
N LEU A 26 -10.47 -12.26 -11.05
CA LEU A 26 -10.21 -12.84 -9.72
C LEU A 26 -11.25 -12.34 -8.70
N GLU A 27 -12.49 -12.23 -9.17
CA GLU A 27 -13.65 -11.67 -8.46
C GLU A 27 -14.09 -12.52 -7.27
N ALA A 28 -13.64 -13.78 -7.16
CA ALA A 28 -14.00 -14.66 -6.05
C ALA A 28 -13.15 -14.47 -4.77
N CYS A 29 -11.93 -13.91 -4.86
CA CYS A 29 -10.96 -13.96 -3.74
C CYS A 29 -10.66 -12.61 -3.05
N GLY A 30 -11.02 -11.48 -3.66
CA GLY A 30 -10.58 -10.15 -3.20
C GLY A 30 -9.08 -9.91 -3.51
N PRO A 31 -8.69 -8.72 -3.97
CA PRO A 31 -7.35 -8.48 -4.52
C PRO A 31 -6.33 -8.30 -3.40
N LEU A 32 -5.85 -9.40 -2.83
CA LEU A 32 -4.72 -9.42 -1.92
C LEU A 32 -3.60 -10.19 -2.59
N LEU A 33 -2.77 -9.45 -3.32
CA LEU A 33 -1.61 -9.97 -4.01
C LEU A 33 -0.37 -9.82 -3.13
N SER A 34 0.49 -10.84 -3.11
CA SER A 34 1.86 -10.78 -2.63
C SER A 34 2.76 -11.08 -3.83
N LEU A 35 3.52 -10.08 -4.29
CA LEU A 35 4.29 -10.16 -5.52
C LEU A 35 5.78 -9.95 -5.21
N GLY A 36 6.58 -11.00 -5.39
CA GLY A 36 8.04 -10.97 -5.32
C GLY A 36 8.59 -10.42 -3.99
N THR A 37 8.93 -11.30 -3.06
CA THR A 37 9.27 -10.93 -1.67
C THR A 37 10.61 -10.20 -1.49
N GLU A 38 11.50 -10.21 -2.48
CA GLU A 38 12.90 -9.84 -2.24
C GLU A 38 13.35 -8.73 -3.21
N SER A 39 13.19 -7.48 -2.75
CA SER A 39 13.85 -6.30 -3.33
C SER A 39 14.99 -5.91 -2.42
N LEU A 40 16.11 -6.66 -2.44
CA LEU A 40 17.19 -6.42 -1.49
C LEU A 40 17.70 -4.97 -1.65
N LEU A 41 17.71 -4.25 -0.53
CA LEU A 41 18.39 -3.00 -0.34
C LEU A 41 19.31 -3.18 0.86
N VAL A 42 20.59 -2.87 0.69
CA VAL A 42 21.58 -2.85 1.78
C VAL A 42 22.00 -1.40 1.98
N VAL A 43 21.76 -0.81 3.14
CA VAL A 43 22.30 0.53 3.49
C VAL A 43 23.44 0.35 4.47
N ARG A 44 24.67 0.75 4.10
CA ARG A 44 25.86 0.66 4.98
C ARG A 44 26.33 2.03 5.43
N THR A 45 26.58 2.22 6.73
CA THR A 45 26.98 3.54 7.28
C THR A 45 28.47 3.62 7.66
N ARG A 46 29.17 2.47 7.80
CA ARG A 46 30.64 2.36 7.97
C ARG A 46 31.21 1.04 7.42
N PRO A 47 32.51 0.98 7.07
CA PRO A 47 33.16 -0.22 6.57
C PRO A 47 33.79 -1.04 7.72
N THR A 48 33.12 -2.10 8.16
CA THR A 48 33.74 -3.14 9.01
C THR A 48 33.41 -4.50 8.39
N TRP A 49 34.43 -5.07 7.74
CA TRP A 49 34.26 -5.95 6.58
C TRP A 49 34.02 -7.44 6.87
N THR A 50 34.26 -7.94 8.09
CA THR A 50 34.46 -9.40 8.32
C THR A 50 33.20 -10.20 8.62
N LEU A 51 32.23 -9.66 9.39
CA LEU A 51 30.96 -10.35 9.67
C LEU A 51 29.88 -10.11 8.60
N GLN A 52 30.04 -9.06 7.79
CA GLN A 52 29.04 -8.56 6.84
C GLN A 52 28.99 -9.32 5.50
N TRP A 53 30.05 -10.05 5.13
CA TRP A 53 30.13 -10.80 3.86
C TRP A 53 29.39 -12.15 3.90
N LYS A 54 29.38 -12.85 5.04
CA LYS A 54 28.61 -14.10 5.21
C LYS A 54 27.09 -13.89 4.99
N GLY A 55 26.56 -12.69 5.24
CA GLY A 55 25.18 -12.32 4.93
C GLY A 55 24.91 -12.02 3.44
N GLY A 56 25.93 -11.52 2.71
CA GLY A 56 25.86 -11.22 1.27
C GLY A 56 25.99 -12.44 0.36
N GLY A 57 26.54 -13.55 0.86
CA GLY A 57 26.60 -14.86 0.16
C GLY A 57 25.24 -15.50 -0.15
N ARG A 58 24.13 -14.81 0.14
CA ARG A 58 22.75 -15.25 -0.09
C ARG A 58 22.15 -14.82 -1.43
N ALA A 59 22.94 -14.23 -2.34
CA ALA A 59 22.50 -13.95 -3.71
C ALA A 59 21.95 -15.21 -4.43
N TRP A 60 22.37 -16.39 -3.98
CA TRP A 60 21.97 -17.69 -4.50
C TRP A 60 20.73 -18.30 -3.80
N SER A 61 20.41 -17.87 -2.58
CA SER A 61 19.24 -18.39 -1.81
C SER A 61 17.93 -17.66 -2.10
N ASP A 62 17.99 -16.66 -2.98
CA ASP A 62 16.82 -15.91 -3.44
C ASP A 62 16.05 -16.77 -4.44
N ARG A 63 15.08 -17.55 -3.92
CA ARG A 63 14.30 -18.52 -4.70
C ARG A 63 13.07 -17.92 -5.38
N SER A 64 12.91 -16.59 -5.37
CA SER A 64 11.80 -15.94 -6.08
C SER A 64 12.21 -15.66 -7.53
N PRO A 65 11.38 -15.97 -8.54
CA PRO A 65 11.76 -15.83 -9.96
C PRO A 65 11.98 -14.37 -10.42
N VAL A 66 11.85 -13.36 -9.54
CA VAL A 66 11.87 -11.92 -9.91
C VAL A 66 12.75 -11.05 -9.02
N SER A 67 13.53 -11.66 -8.14
CA SER A 67 14.37 -10.91 -7.23
C SER A 67 15.52 -10.18 -7.90
N ARG A 68 15.80 -8.98 -7.39
CA ARG A 68 16.99 -8.21 -7.75
C ARG A 68 17.56 -7.55 -6.52
N ALA A 69 18.86 -7.72 -6.36
CA ALA A 69 19.63 -7.11 -5.30
C ALA A 69 20.14 -5.72 -5.72
N LYS A 70 19.72 -4.70 -4.99
CA LYS A 70 20.30 -3.37 -5.00
C LYS A 70 21.09 -3.16 -3.72
N GLN A 71 22.30 -2.67 -3.83
CA GLN A 71 23.17 -2.37 -2.70
C GLN A 71 23.46 -0.87 -2.71
N ALA A 72 23.34 -0.21 -1.56
CA ALA A 72 23.73 1.17 -1.38
C ALA A 72 24.96 1.22 -0.46
N LEU A 73 26.07 1.81 -0.93
CA LEU A 73 27.33 1.86 -0.17
C LEU A 73 27.78 3.30 0.09
N PRO A 74 28.46 3.58 1.21
CA PRO A 74 29.04 4.89 1.45
C PRO A 74 30.26 5.07 0.54
N ARG A 75 30.44 6.27 -0.03
CA ARG A 75 31.49 6.57 -1.02
C ARG A 75 32.94 6.44 -0.50
N ALA A 76 33.15 6.27 0.81
CA ALA A 76 34.46 6.35 1.46
C ALA A 76 35.17 4.99 1.73
N GLY A 77 34.75 3.88 1.12
CA GLY A 77 35.33 2.54 1.37
C GLY A 77 35.86 1.84 0.11
N GLY A 78 37.10 1.34 0.15
CA GLY A 78 37.85 0.82 -1.00
C GLY A 78 37.15 -0.26 -1.83
N HIS A 79 36.95 0.05 -3.11
CA HIS A 79 36.33 -0.81 -4.14
C HIS A 79 37.17 -2.01 -4.59
N ARG A 80 38.42 -2.15 -4.10
CA ARG A 80 39.39 -3.13 -4.61
C ARG A 80 39.14 -4.57 -4.15
N ARG A 81 38.53 -4.79 -2.98
CA ARG A 81 38.37 -6.15 -2.40
C ARG A 81 37.12 -6.88 -2.90
N GLU A 82 36.08 -6.16 -3.30
CA GLU A 82 34.85 -6.71 -3.88
C GLU A 82 35.10 -7.40 -5.24
N GLN A 83 36.05 -6.90 -6.03
CA GLN A 83 36.47 -7.55 -7.28
C GLN A 83 37.33 -8.80 -7.02
N VAL A 84 38.17 -8.79 -5.99
CA VAL A 84 39.10 -9.90 -5.69
C VAL A 84 38.38 -11.10 -5.06
N GLU A 85 37.42 -10.86 -4.16
CA GLU A 85 36.63 -11.95 -3.55
C GLU A 85 35.51 -12.46 -4.49
N GLY A 86 35.00 -11.62 -5.40
CA GLY A 86 34.15 -12.07 -6.51
C GLY A 86 34.87 -12.99 -7.51
N MET A 87 36.17 -12.77 -7.74
CA MET A 87 37.02 -13.68 -8.52
C MET A 87 37.32 -14.99 -7.77
N ALA A 88 37.50 -14.95 -6.44
CA ALA A 88 37.67 -16.15 -5.62
C ALA A 88 36.41 -17.03 -5.58
N TRP A 89 35.23 -16.47 -5.81
CA TRP A 89 33.95 -17.20 -5.94
C TRP A 89 33.71 -17.75 -7.36
N ALA A 90 34.35 -17.16 -8.38
CA ALA A 90 34.32 -17.67 -9.76
C ALA A 90 35.32 -18.80 -10.00
N ALA A 91 36.46 -18.79 -9.29
CA ALA A 91 37.40 -19.90 -9.25
C ALA A 91 37.00 -20.86 -8.12
N GLY A 92 36.21 -21.89 -8.44
CA GLY A 92 35.69 -22.88 -7.49
C GLY A 92 36.76 -23.68 -6.73
N THR A 93 37.45 -23.04 -5.80
CA THR A 93 38.46 -23.63 -4.91
C THR A 93 38.34 -22.99 -3.52
N GLY A 94 37.24 -23.31 -2.83
CA GLY A 94 37.19 -23.27 -1.37
C GLY A 94 37.80 -24.56 -0.83
N ALA A 95 38.68 -24.44 0.18
CA ALA A 95 39.51 -25.52 0.74
C ALA A 95 38.75 -26.69 1.42
N THR A 96 37.45 -26.85 1.20
CA THR A 96 36.60 -27.87 1.83
C THR A 96 35.50 -28.37 0.90
N GLY A 97 35.82 -28.83 -0.31
CA GLY A 97 35.05 -29.81 -1.10
C GLY A 97 33.50 -29.76 -1.17
N ARG A 98 32.82 -28.63 -0.90
CA ARG A 98 31.35 -28.48 -0.98
C ARG A 98 30.98 -27.54 -2.11
N ARG A 99 30.12 -28.00 -3.02
CA ARG A 99 29.48 -27.13 -4.03
C ARG A 99 28.53 -26.15 -3.33
N GLU A 100 28.82 -24.86 -3.47
CA GLU A 100 27.93 -23.76 -3.02
C GLU A 100 26.94 -23.30 -4.12
N GLN A 101 27.06 -23.84 -5.33
CA GLN A 101 26.22 -23.53 -6.50
C GLN A 101 25.65 -24.82 -7.13
N GLY A 102 24.38 -24.78 -7.49
CA GLY A 102 23.60 -25.83 -8.17
C GLY A 102 23.04 -25.36 -9.53
N GLY A 103 22.44 -26.27 -10.29
CA GLY A 103 21.85 -25.93 -11.60
C GLY A 103 20.52 -25.18 -11.49
N LEU A 104 20.18 -24.39 -12.53
CA LEU A 104 18.84 -23.80 -12.69
C LEU A 104 17.79 -24.91 -12.77
N ARG A 105 16.70 -24.81 -11.99
CA ARG A 105 15.53 -25.70 -12.09
C ARG A 105 14.67 -25.25 -13.26
N ALA A 106 14.47 -26.13 -14.24
CA ALA A 106 13.34 -26.07 -15.16
C ALA A 106 12.24 -26.97 -14.58
N GLU A 107 11.10 -26.41 -14.19
CA GLU A 107 9.93 -27.22 -13.83
C GLU A 107 9.18 -27.60 -15.11
N GLY A 108 9.00 -28.90 -15.32
CA GLY A 108 8.38 -29.48 -16.51
C GLY A 108 6.93 -29.87 -16.27
N GLY A 109 6.11 -29.67 -17.31
CA GLY A 109 4.77 -30.24 -17.45
C GLY A 109 3.93 -29.52 -18.52
N GLY A 110 4.05 -29.91 -19.80
CA GLY A 110 3.16 -29.49 -20.89
C GLY A 110 3.87 -28.96 -22.14
N GLU A 111 3.81 -29.74 -23.23
CA GLU A 111 4.16 -29.46 -24.64
C GLU A 111 5.00 -28.21 -25.02
N ALA A 112 6.25 -28.51 -25.43
CA ALA A 112 6.96 -27.93 -26.58
C ALA A 112 6.60 -26.51 -27.07
N ALA A 113 7.00 -25.47 -26.33
CA ALA A 113 7.13 -24.12 -26.89
C ALA A 113 8.22 -23.29 -26.20
N ALA A 114 9.49 -23.59 -26.51
CA ALA A 114 10.60 -22.61 -26.58
C ALA A 114 11.92 -23.36 -26.80
N ARG A 115 12.24 -23.70 -28.05
CA ARG A 115 13.65 -23.88 -28.43
C ARG A 115 14.30 -22.49 -28.41
N PRO A 116 15.34 -22.22 -27.62
CA PRO A 116 16.06 -20.97 -27.76
C PRO A 116 16.87 -21.00 -29.06
N GLN A 117 16.50 -20.13 -30.02
CA GLN A 117 17.40 -19.77 -31.11
C GLN A 117 18.67 -19.12 -30.54
N PRO A 118 19.87 -19.43 -31.06
CA PRO A 118 21.11 -18.84 -30.56
C PRO A 118 21.21 -17.39 -31.04
N ARG A 119 20.79 -16.42 -30.21
CA ARG A 119 21.17 -15.01 -30.38
C ARG A 119 22.34 -14.67 -29.47
N ASN A 120 23.53 -15.10 -29.91
CA ASN A 120 24.82 -14.64 -29.39
C ASN A 120 25.16 -13.23 -29.94
N SER A 121 24.28 -12.24 -29.73
CA SER A 121 24.51 -10.86 -30.20
C SER A 121 24.28 -9.86 -29.07
N GLY A 122 25.28 -9.72 -28.20
CA GLY A 122 25.27 -8.71 -27.14
C GLY A 122 26.62 -8.41 -26.47
N VAL A 123 27.71 -9.06 -26.89
CA VAL A 123 29.05 -8.80 -26.35
C VAL A 123 30.04 -8.68 -27.51
N ARG A 124 30.24 -7.46 -28.00
CA ARG A 124 31.48 -7.09 -28.70
C ARG A 124 32.03 -5.81 -28.06
N PRO A 125 33.28 -5.79 -27.59
CA PRO A 125 33.97 -4.56 -27.28
C PRO A 125 34.34 -3.81 -28.57
N ARG A 126 34.31 -2.47 -28.53
CA ARG A 126 34.85 -1.61 -29.60
C ARG A 126 36.35 -1.86 -29.78
N GLN A 127 36.80 -1.87 -31.04
CA GLN A 127 38.20 -2.03 -31.48
C GLN A 127 39.16 -1.02 -30.81
N PRO A 128 40.45 -1.36 -30.75
CA PRO A 128 41.43 -0.65 -31.58
C PRO A 128 42.25 -1.61 -32.47
N GLN A 129 42.88 -1.03 -33.49
CA GLN A 129 43.53 -1.68 -34.64
C GLN A 129 44.89 -2.37 -34.31
N THR A 130 45.28 -3.29 -35.22
CA THR A 130 46.57 -3.99 -35.49
C THR A 130 46.95 -5.30 -34.76
N PRO A 131 47.60 -6.29 -35.44
CA PRO A 131 47.35 -7.74 -35.33
C PRO A 131 48.48 -8.56 -34.61
N PRO A 132 48.29 -9.88 -34.35
CA PRO A 132 49.07 -10.66 -33.37
C PRO A 132 50.13 -11.59 -34.00
N PRO A 133 50.99 -12.27 -33.19
CA PRO A 133 51.50 -13.59 -33.54
C PRO A 133 50.73 -14.73 -32.83
N GLN A 134 50.69 -15.86 -33.52
CA GLN A 134 49.79 -17.02 -33.37
C GLN A 134 49.97 -17.92 -32.12
N PRO A 135 48.97 -18.77 -31.81
CA PRO A 135 48.98 -19.70 -30.68
C PRO A 135 49.61 -21.06 -31.04
N SER A 136 49.94 -21.85 -30.01
CA SER A 136 50.21 -23.30 -30.10
C SER A 136 49.75 -24.02 -28.81
N PRO A 137 49.38 -25.32 -28.89
CA PRO A 137 48.14 -25.83 -28.30
C PRO A 137 48.35 -26.92 -27.23
N ALA A 138 47.21 -27.50 -26.78
CA ALA A 138 46.97 -28.66 -25.89
C ALA A 138 46.44 -28.24 -24.49
N SER A 139 45.38 -28.82 -23.93
CA SER A 139 44.68 -30.08 -24.22
C SER A 139 43.24 -30.03 -23.69
N ASP A 140 42.41 -30.92 -24.24
CA ASP A 140 41.00 -31.19 -23.94
C ASP A 140 40.59 -31.17 -22.47
N SER A 141 39.40 -30.60 -22.21
CA SER A 141 38.56 -30.93 -21.05
C SER A 141 37.08 -30.75 -21.44
N PRO A 142 36.19 -31.67 -21.04
CA PRO A 142 34.87 -31.85 -21.64
C PRO A 142 33.88 -30.75 -21.23
N GLN A 143 32.90 -30.53 -22.10
CA GLN A 143 31.81 -29.57 -21.95
C GLN A 143 31.09 -29.71 -20.59
N THR A 144 31.27 -28.72 -19.71
CA THR A 144 30.43 -28.50 -18.53
C THR A 144 29.27 -27.55 -18.87
N LEU A 145 28.07 -27.93 -18.42
CA LEU A 145 26.81 -27.14 -18.39
C LEU A 145 27.04 -25.65 -18.05
N PRO A 146 26.22 -24.70 -18.57
CA PRO A 146 26.47 -23.28 -18.39
C PRO A 146 26.25 -22.86 -16.93
N SER A 147 27.34 -22.60 -16.21
CA SER A 147 27.32 -21.91 -14.93
C SER A 147 27.45 -20.40 -15.16
N LEU A 148 26.56 -19.61 -14.56
CA LEU A 148 26.61 -18.15 -14.57
C LEU A 148 27.16 -17.65 -13.24
N SER A 149 28.31 -16.98 -13.27
CA SER A 149 28.91 -16.33 -12.10
C SER A 149 28.18 -15.01 -11.78
N PRO A 150 27.92 -14.66 -10.50
CA PRO A 150 27.38 -13.35 -10.16
C PRO A 150 28.42 -12.26 -10.46
N LEU A 151 28.06 -11.30 -11.30
CA LEU A 151 28.95 -10.20 -11.69
C LEU A 151 28.50 -8.88 -11.03
N PRO A 152 29.26 -8.30 -10.10
CA PRO A 152 28.96 -6.96 -9.58
C PRO A 152 29.22 -5.91 -10.66
N ARG A 153 28.24 -5.02 -10.92
CA ARG A 153 28.43 -3.86 -11.81
C ARG A 153 28.32 -2.55 -11.03
N LEU A 154 29.41 -1.79 -10.99
CA LEU A 154 29.49 -0.47 -10.37
C LEU A 154 28.93 0.61 -11.32
N ARG A 155 28.12 1.54 -10.80
CA ARG A 155 27.65 2.72 -11.54
C ARG A 155 27.83 4.01 -10.74
N HIS A 156 28.08 5.11 -11.43
CA HIS A 156 28.03 6.47 -10.86
C HIS A 156 26.57 6.92 -10.62
N PRO A 157 26.32 7.79 -9.64
CA PRO A 157 24.96 8.16 -9.25
C PRO A 157 24.24 8.93 -10.38
N PRO A 158 22.94 8.67 -10.62
CA PRO A 158 22.14 9.52 -11.48
C PRO A 158 21.88 10.86 -10.79
N ARG A 159 21.95 11.98 -11.52
CA ARG A 159 21.40 13.27 -11.08
C ARG A 159 19.90 13.12 -10.80
N PRO A 160 19.33 13.86 -9.84
CA PRO A 160 17.90 13.80 -9.53
C PRO A 160 17.10 14.30 -10.74
N SER A 161 16.68 13.35 -11.57
CA SER A 161 15.84 13.56 -12.75
C SER A 161 14.75 12.50 -12.69
N PRO A 162 13.49 12.81 -13.06
CA PRO A 162 12.43 11.82 -13.08
C PRO A 162 12.77 10.75 -14.12
N ALA A 163 12.72 9.49 -13.69
CA ALA A 163 12.71 8.27 -14.51
C ALA A 163 13.67 8.24 -15.72
N SER A 164 14.94 7.86 -15.50
CA SER A 164 15.72 7.21 -16.56
C SER A 164 15.69 5.70 -16.34
N ASP A 165 14.77 5.03 -17.04
CA ASP A 165 14.77 3.59 -17.18
C ASP A 165 16.07 3.15 -17.85
N SER A 166 17.00 2.62 -17.06
CA SER A 166 18.13 1.90 -17.63
C SER A 166 17.60 0.58 -18.21
N PRO A 167 17.94 0.22 -19.46
CA PRO A 167 17.38 -0.95 -20.15
C PRO A 167 17.73 -2.31 -19.52
N LEU A 168 18.59 -2.35 -18.51
CA LEU A 168 18.85 -3.53 -17.67
C LEU A 168 17.80 -3.76 -16.57
N ALA A 169 16.94 -2.77 -16.29
CA ALA A 169 15.84 -2.92 -15.35
C ALA A 169 14.68 -3.77 -15.90
N ALA A 170 14.73 -4.17 -17.17
CA ALA A 170 13.69 -4.99 -17.81
C ALA A 170 14.08 -6.48 -17.98
N ALA A 171 15.33 -6.89 -17.71
CA ALA A 171 15.78 -8.27 -17.95
C ALA A 171 15.55 -9.19 -16.72
N GLY A 172 14.75 -10.24 -16.88
CA GLY A 172 14.48 -11.26 -15.85
C GLY A 172 15.69 -12.14 -15.52
N THR A 173 15.63 -12.75 -14.33
CA THR A 173 16.34 -13.99 -13.93
C THR A 173 17.85 -14.08 -14.20
N LEU A 174 18.64 -13.16 -13.63
CA LEU A 174 20.09 -13.33 -13.49
C LEU A 174 20.55 -12.94 -12.08
N PRO A 175 21.55 -13.63 -11.49
CA PRO A 175 22.12 -13.29 -10.18
C PRO A 175 22.98 -12.02 -10.28
N LEU A 176 22.32 -10.88 -10.46
CA LEU A 176 22.93 -9.57 -10.64
C LEU A 176 22.69 -8.72 -9.39
N VAL A 177 23.78 -8.20 -8.82
CA VAL A 177 23.75 -7.18 -7.77
C VAL A 177 24.17 -5.85 -8.37
N THR A 178 23.36 -4.82 -8.17
CA THR A 178 23.67 -3.44 -8.58
C THR A 178 24.03 -2.59 -7.37
N VAL A 179 25.13 -1.84 -7.44
CA VAL A 179 25.64 -1.06 -6.30
C VAL A 179 25.63 0.43 -6.61
N PHE A 180 25.09 1.24 -5.70
CA PHE A 180 25.01 2.70 -5.80
C PHE A 180 25.65 3.38 -4.58
N PRO A 181 26.53 4.37 -4.77
CA PRO A 181 27.11 5.10 -3.65
C PRO A 181 26.14 6.17 -3.10
N PHE A 182 26.21 6.47 -1.80
CA PHE A 182 25.55 7.62 -1.16
C PHE A 182 26.49 8.31 -0.16
N LEU A 183 26.18 9.56 0.21
CA LEU A 183 26.94 10.36 1.19
C LEU A 183 26.24 10.43 2.55
N GLN A 184 24.93 10.61 2.56
CA GLN A 184 24.14 10.78 3.78
C GLN A 184 23.09 9.68 3.92
N ALA A 185 22.77 9.30 5.16
CA ALA A 185 21.72 8.32 5.45
C ALA A 185 20.34 8.75 4.90
N LYS A 186 20.05 10.05 4.87
CA LYS A 186 18.83 10.62 4.26
C LYS A 186 18.76 10.37 2.75
N GLU A 187 19.89 10.46 2.05
CA GLU A 187 19.98 10.19 0.61
C GLU A 187 19.73 8.71 0.34
N ALA A 188 20.34 7.82 1.13
CA ALA A 188 20.08 6.38 1.04
C ALA A 188 18.59 6.07 1.24
N LEU A 189 17.95 6.68 2.25
CA LEU A 189 16.52 6.53 2.49
C LEU A 189 15.67 7.01 1.33
N ALA A 190 15.98 8.18 0.75
CA ALA A 190 15.25 8.73 -0.40
C ALA A 190 15.38 7.83 -1.64
N MET A 191 16.59 7.36 -1.96
CA MET A 191 16.84 6.43 -3.06
C MET A 191 16.07 5.11 -2.89
N SER A 192 16.00 4.65 -1.65
CA SER A 192 15.34 3.39 -1.27
C SER A 192 13.83 3.48 -1.34
N ASN A 193 13.26 4.53 -0.77
CA ASN A 193 11.83 4.77 -0.78
C ASN A 193 11.34 5.23 -2.16
N GLY A 194 12.22 5.77 -3.02
CA GLY A 194 11.91 6.13 -4.41
C GLY A 194 11.72 4.93 -5.35
N THR A 195 11.95 3.70 -4.91
CA THR A 195 11.64 2.53 -5.74
C THR A 195 10.14 2.22 -5.73
N PRO A 196 9.57 1.80 -6.87
CA PRO A 196 8.15 1.40 -6.92
C PRO A 196 7.88 0.10 -6.14
N ARG A 197 8.93 -0.63 -5.78
CA ARG A 197 8.88 -1.86 -4.98
C ARG A 197 9.08 -1.60 -3.50
N GLY A 198 8.52 -2.48 -2.67
CA GLY A 198 8.44 -2.32 -1.21
C GLY A 198 8.39 -3.64 -0.44
N GLY A 199 9.16 -4.65 -0.85
CA GLY A 199 9.17 -5.99 -0.22
C GLY A 199 9.97 -6.05 1.07
N SER A 200 11.28 -6.28 0.95
CA SER A 200 12.16 -6.49 2.10
C SER A 200 13.47 -5.71 1.99
N ALA A 201 14.03 -5.21 3.08
CA ALA A 201 15.30 -4.48 3.10
C ALA A 201 16.22 -4.88 4.25
N SER A 202 17.50 -4.55 4.16
CA SER A 202 18.47 -4.74 5.25
C SER A 202 19.27 -3.46 5.51
N VAL A 203 19.43 -3.12 6.78
CA VAL A 203 20.19 -1.96 7.23
C VAL A 203 21.37 -2.46 8.04
N TRP A 204 22.57 -2.00 7.68
CA TRP A 204 23.82 -2.42 8.31
C TRP A 204 24.52 -1.20 8.90
N SER A 205 24.54 -1.15 10.22
CA SER A 205 25.08 -0.03 10.99
C SER A 205 25.53 -0.51 12.37
N GLU A 206 26.75 -0.13 12.76
CA GLU A 206 27.25 -0.31 14.14
C GLU A 206 26.51 0.62 15.12
N ARG A 207 26.03 1.76 14.63
CA ARG A 207 25.21 2.68 15.41
C ARG A 207 23.77 2.18 15.42
N LEU A 208 23.35 1.59 16.54
CA LEU A 208 22.00 1.05 16.72
C LEU A 208 20.92 2.10 16.45
N THR A 209 21.08 3.31 16.97
CA THR A 209 20.11 4.41 16.78
C THR A 209 19.89 4.76 15.31
N LEU A 210 20.97 4.80 14.52
CA LEU A 210 20.90 5.04 13.09
C LEU A 210 20.27 3.87 12.33
N GLY A 211 20.60 2.63 12.72
CA GLY A 211 20.01 1.43 12.14
C GLY A 211 18.50 1.36 12.35
N LEU A 212 18.05 1.63 13.58
CA LEU A 212 16.64 1.67 13.95
C LEU A 212 15.89 2.79 13.24
N ASP A 213 16.45 4.01 13.19
CA ASP A 213 15.82 5.16 12.52
C ASP A 213 15.61 4.90 11.02
N LEU A 214 16.63 4.34 10.35
CA LEU A 214 16.53 3.96 8.94
C LEU A 214 15.52 2.83 8.73
N ALA A 215 15.57 1.78 9.55
CA ALA A 215 14.66 0.65 9.44
C ALA A 215 13.20 1.07 9.63
N TYR A 216 12.93 1.97 10.59
CA TYR A 216 11.61 2.54 10.81
C TYR A 216 11.11 3.35 9.61
N LYS A 217 11.96 4.19 8.99
CA LYS A 217 11.56 5.08 7.90
C LYS A 217 11.48 4.41 6.51
N LEU A 218 12.04 3.21 6.34
CA LEU A 218 11.99 2.48 5.07
C LEU A 218 10.57 2.00 4.76
N LEU A 219 10.06 2.31 3.56
CA LEU A 219 8.74 1.86 3.09
C LEU A 219 8.85 0.43 2.54
N MET A 220 8.94 -0.54 3.45
CA MET A 220 9.17 -1.96 3.18
C MET A 220 8.34 -2.81 4.16
N GLY A 221 7.92 -4.00 3.73
CA GLY A 221 7.18 -4.92 4.59
C GLY A 221 8.05 -5.61 5.64
N THR A 222 9.29 -5.97 5.27
CA THR A 222 10.27 -6.57 6.19
C THR A 222 11.58 -5.79 6.18
N VAL A 223 12.15 -5.52 7.35
CA VAL A 223 13.46 -4.90 7.46
C VAL A 223 14.33 -5.65 8.45
N TRP A 224 15.55 -6.02 8.05
CA TRP A 224 16.55 -6.63 8.94
C TRP A 224 17.62 -5.64 9.36
N ILE A 225 17.94 -5.59 10.66
CA ILE A 225 19.04 -4.77 11.18
C ILE A 225 20.25 -5.66 11.49
N ASN A 226 21.36 -5.41 10.80
CA ASN A 226 22.61 -6.19 10.86
C ASN A 226 22.42 -7.70 10.62
N ALA A 227 21.36 -8.05 9.89
CA ALA A 227 21.04 -9.41 9.50
C ALA A 227 20.42 -9.39 8.10
N HIS A 228 20.25 -10.56 7.51
CA HIS A 228 19.52 -10.69 6.25
C HIS A 228 18.97 -12.11 6.07
N GLY A 229 17.77 -12.19 5.47
CA GLY A 229 17.15 -13.47 5.11
C GLY A 229 16.70 -14.31 6.31
N LEU A 230 16.52 -13.69 7.48
CA LEU A 230 15.92 -14.36 8.63
C LEU A 230 14.43 -14.58 8.36
N LYS A 231 13.95 -15.79 8.65
CA LYS A 231 12.57 -16.22 8.41
C LYS A 231 12.10 -16.98 9.64
N ASP A 232 10.85 -16.74 10.04
CA ASP A 232 10.15 -17.43 11.11
C ASP A 232 8.66 -17.45 10.78
N ALA A 233 7.95 -18.51 11.14
CA ALA A 233 6.53 -18.67 10.80
C ALA A 233 5.61 -17.67 11.54
N ALA A 234 6.02 -17.17 12.70
CA ALA A 234 5.30 -16.16 13.46
C ALA A 234 5.57 -14.73 12.96
N ALA A 235 6.65 -14.53 12.21
CA ALA A 235 6.99 -13.23 11.63
C ALA A 235 6.11 -12.93 10.41
N PRO A 236 5.43 -11.77 10.37
CA PRO A 236 4.65 -11.38 9.21
C PRO A 236 5.58 -11.05 8.03
N VAL A 237 5.28 -11.64 6.87
CA VAL A 237 5.98 -11.42 5.61
C VAL A 237 4.97 -10.88 4.61
N GLY A 238 5.30 -9.73 4.03
CA GLY A 238 4.45 -9.05 3.07
C GLY A 238 5.22 -7.94 2.37
N GLY A 239 4.51 -7.13 1.60
CA GLY A 239 5.09 -6.01 0.87
C GLY A 239 4.22 -4.76 0.96
N CYS A 240 4.69 -3.72 0.30
CA CYS A 240 3.90 -2.54 -0.01
C CYS A 240 4.21 -2.06 -1.43
N LYS A 241 3.45 -1.07 -1.92
CA LYS A 241 3.55 -0.54 -3.28
C LYS A 241 3.31 -1.66 -4.30
N GLU A 242 4.15 -1.78 -5.32
CA GLU A 242 4.00 -2.81 -6.35
C GLU A 242 4.31 -4.25 -5.89
N ASN A 243 4.78 -4.46 -4.65
CA ASN A 243 4.92 -5.80 -4.09
C ASN A 243 3.58 -6.33 -3.51
N GLY A 244 2.52 -5.54 -3.62
CA GLY A 244 1.18 -5.88 -3.17
C GLY A 244 0.91 -5.49 -1.72
N SER A 245 -0.21 -5.97 -1.20
CA SER A 245 -0.80 -5.55 0.09
C SER A 245 -1.10 -6.71 1.04
N ALA A 246 -0.89 -7.95 0.60
CA ALA A 246 -1.18 -9.15 1.37
C ALA A 246 -0.06 -9.53 2.34
N TRP A 247 -0.45 -10.18 3.44
CA TRP A 247 0.45 -10.68 4.47
C TRP A 247 0.38 -12.20 4.61
N HIS A 248 1.50 -12.79 4.99
CA HIS A 248 1.64 -14.19 5.36
C HIS A 248 2.39 -14.30 6.68
N GLY A 249 2.25 -15.41 7.40
CA GLY A 249 2.96 -15.60 8.66
C GLY A 249 2.36 -14.81 9.83
N GLY A 250 2.40 -15.44 11.01
CA GLY A 250 1.80 -14.91 12.23
C GLY A 250 0.31 -14.56 12.14
N PRO A 251 -0.23 -13.86 13.16
CA PRO A 251 -1.62 -13.42 13.18
C PRO A 251 -2.06 -12.58 11.96
N ASP A 252 -1.19 -11.70 11.43
CA ASP A 252 -1.57 -10.85 10.29
C ASP A 252 -1.86 -11.69 9.05
N GLY A 253 -1.02 -12.70 8.79
CA GLY A 253 -1.27 -13.64 7.71
C GLY A 253 -2.53 -14.45 7.92
N LEU A 254 -2.87 -14.83 9.16
CA LEU A 254 -4.11 -15.54 9.47
C LEU A 254 -5.35 -14.70 9.14
N TYR A 255 -5.35 -13.41 9.50
CA TYR A 255 -6.48 -12.53 9.21
C TYR A 255 -6.78 -12.40 7.72
N GLU A 256 -5.78 -12.59 6.86
CA GLU A 256 -6.05 -12.65 5.43
C GLU A 256 -7.01 -13.80 5.14
N TYR A 257 -6.78 -15.00 5.69
CA TYR A 257 -7.60 -16.22 5.50
C TYR A 257 -8.96 -16.23 6.23
N LEU A 258 -9.25 -15.19 7.00
CA LEU A 258 -10.47 -15.11 7.80
C LEU A 258 -11.43 -14.04 7.26
N HIS A 259 -12.71 -14.19 7.58
CA HIS A 259 -13.71 -13.14 7.45
C HIS A 259 -14.53 -13.03 8.74
N PRO A 260 -15.05 -11.83 9.10
CA PRO A 260 -15.89 -11.68 10.27
C PRO A 260 -17.18 -12.50 10.16
N VAL A 261 -17.58 -13.15 11.25
CA VAL A 261 -18.85 -13.88 11.33
C VAL A 261 -20.02 -12.92 11.19
N GLY A 262 -21.05 -13.35 10.44
CA GLY A 262 -22.25 -12.57 10.18
C GLY A 262 -22.21 -11.77 8.88
N ILE A 263 -21.04 -11.63 8.25
CA ILE A 263 -20.93 -11.04 6.91
C ILE A 263 -21.12 -12.17 5.88
N PRO A 264 -22.18 -12.15 5.05
CA PRO A 264 -22.41 -13.20 4.09
C PRO A 264 -21.23 -13.30 3.09
N PRO A 265 -20.83 -14.53 2.70
CA PRO A 265 -19.77 -14.72 1.73
C PRO A 265 -20.14 -14.03 0.41
N ARG A 266 -19.13 -13.53 -0.33
CA ARG A 266 -19.35 -12.89 -1.63
C ARG A 266 -20.09 -13.87 -2.54
N PRO A 267 -21.20 -13.46 -3.20
CA PRO A 267 -21.87 -14.30 -4.17
C PRO A 267 -20.86 -14.73 -5.24
N GLN A 268 -20.73 -16.05 -5.44
CA GLN A 268 -19.93 -16.59 -6.52
C GLN A 268 -20.79 -16.55 -7.78
N GLY A 269 -20.56 -15.57 -8.64
CA GLY A 269 -21.23 -15.42 -9.93
C GLY A 269 -20.24 -14.92 -10.98
N PRO A 270 -20.50 -15.16 -12.27
CA PRO A 270 -19.66 -14.61 -13.33
C PRO A 270 -19.66 -13.07 -13.26
N PRO A 271 -18.55 -12.44 -13.67
CA PRO A 271 -18.47 -11.00 -13.83
C PRO A 271 -19.70 -10.44 -14.52
N GLN A 272 -20.27 -9.35 -14.00
CA GLN A 272 -21.13 -8.53 -14.86
C GLN A 272 -20.26 -7.98 -15.99
N LEU A 273 -20.79 -8.00 -17.22
CA LEU A 273 -20.09 -7.43 -18.37
C LEU A 273 -20.06 -5.91 -18.20
N LEU A 274 -18.92 -5.38 -17.74
CA LEU A 274 -18.71 -3.95 -17.53
C LEU A 274 -17.70 -3.42 -18.54
N ASP A 275 -18.06 -2.33 -19.23
CA ASP A 275 -17.15 -1.56 -20.06
C ASP A 275 -16.32 -0.62 -19.15
N TYR A 276 -15.13 -1.09 -18.75
CA TYR A 276 -14.24 -0.37 -17.84
C TYR A 276 -13.80 1.00 -18.40
N ASP A 277 -13.70 1.13 -19.72
CA ASP A 277 -13.30 2.40 -20.34
C ASP A 277 -14.38 3.46 -20.18
N LYS A 278 -15.66 3.07 -20.16
CA LYS A 278 -16.80 3.99 -20.05
C LYS A 278 -17.32 4.21 -18.63
N PHE A 279 -16.99 3.34 -17.67
CA PHE A 279 -17.43 3.48 -16.28
C PHE A 279 -17.07 4.86 -15.71
N GLY A 280 -18.05 5.60 -15.17
CA GLY A 280 -17.82 6.91 -14.53
C GLY A 280 -17.41 8.05 -15.48
N LEU A 281 -17.56 7.91 -16.81
CA LEU A 281 -17.37 9.02 -17.76
C LEU A 281 -18.61 9.91 -17.90
N SER A 282 -19.80 9.37 -17.66
CA SER A 282 -21.07 10.08 -17.68
C SER A 282 -21.36 10.63 -16.27
N ALA A 283 -21.10 11.91 -16.03
CA ALA A 283 -21.80 12.61 -14.95
C ALA A 283 -23.21 12.94 -15.49
N PRO A 284 -24.29 12.42 -14.90
CA PRO A 284 -25.64 12.79 -15.35
C PRO A 284 -25.81 14.31 -15.23
N PRO A 285 -26.40 14.98 -16.23
CA PRO A 285 -26.61 16.42 -16.17
C PRO A 285 -27.59 16.74 -15.04
N VAL A 286 -27.08 17.25 -13.91
CA VAL A 286 -27.96 17.67 -12.81
C VAL A 286 -28.45 19.09 -13.06
N LEU A 287 -29.47 19.20 -13.91
CA LEU A 287 -30.36 20.35 -13.92
C LEU A 287 -31.77 19.89 -13.54
N PRO A 288 -32.21 20.03 -12.29
CA PRO A 288 -33.62 20.01 -11.98
C PRO A 288 -34.20 21.40 -12.21
N SER A 289 -35.09 21.47 -13.20
CA SER A 289 -36.05 22.56 -13.39
C SER A 289 -36.99 22.61 -12.17
N GLY A 290 -36.62 23.34 -11.13
CA GLY A 290 -37.44 23.53 -9.93
C GLY A 290 -37.22 24.92 -9.35
N THR A 291 -38.31 25.64 -9.08
CA THR A 291 -38.29 26.97 -8.45
C THR A 291 -37.62 26.90 -7.09
N SER A 292 -36.43 27.50 -6.98
CA SER A 292 -35.71 27.68 -5.72
C SER A 292 -36.53 28.58 -4.78
N PRO A 293 -36.78 28.20 -3.52
CA PRO A 293 -37.40 29.12 -2.56
C PRO A 293 -36.47 30.32 -2.32
N ALA A 294 -37.06 31.49 -2.06
CA ALA A 294 -36.42 32.80 -1.96
C ALA A 294 -35.45 32.99 -0.77
N SER A 295 -35.00 31.92 -0.12
CA SER A 295 -34.02 31.92 0.96
C SER A 295 -32.99 30.81 0.72
N ALA A 296 -32.23 30.94 -0.37
CA ALA A 296 -31.24 29.95 -0.75
C ALA A 296 -29.99 30.09 0.14
N THR A 297 -29.86 29.23 1.15
CA THR A 297 -28.60 29.00 1.86
C THR A 297 -27.49 28.73 0.85
N ALA A 298 -26.33 29.36 1.02
CA ALA A 298 -25.19 29.19 0.11
C ALA A 298 -24.85 27.69 -0.05
N PRO A 299 -24.56 27.22 -1.28
CA PRO A 299 -24.26 25.81 -1.52
C PRO A 299 -23.01 25.39 -0.74
N TYR A 300 -23.03 24.17 -0.20
CA TYR A 300 -21.83 23.59 0.39
C TYR A 300 -20.78 23.36 -0.69
N GLY A 301 -19.58 23.93 -0.49
CA GLY A 301 -18.41 23.65 -1.33
C GLY A 301 -17.87 22.22 -1.15
N VAL A 302 -16.84 21.87 -1.94
CA VAL A 302 -15.99 20.73 -1.62
C VAL A 302 -15.11 21.08 -0.41
N PHE A 303 -14.89 20.15 0.51
CA PHE A 303 -14.06 20.38 1.69
C PHE A 303 -12.64 19.90 1.42
N VAL A 304 -11.72 20.81 1.13
CA VAL A 304 -10.33 20.47 0.77
C VAL A 304 -9.39 21.39 1.51
N ALA A 305 -8.29 20.85 2.03
CA ALA A 305 -7.27 21.60 2.76
C ALA A 305 -7.83 22.37 3.99
N GLY A 306 -8.84 21.80 4.67
CA GLY A 306 -9.41 22.37 5.91
C GLY A 306 -10.44 23.48 5.69
N ARG A 307 -10.92 23.70 4.46
CA ARG A 307 -11.90 24.74 4.13
C ARG A 307 -12.86 24.29 3.03
N PHE A 308 -14.05 24.89 3.01
CA PHE A 308 -14.99 24.75 1.90
C PHE A 308 -14.55 25.61 0.72
N GLN A 309 -14.51 25.02 -0.47
CA GLN A 309 -14.09 25.67 -1.72
C GLN A 309 -15.13 25.38 -2.81
N ASN A 310 -15.29 26.31 -3.76
CA ASN A 310 -16.15 26.07 -4.90
C ASN A 310 -15.58 24.93 -5.77
N PRO A 311 -16.42 24.04 -6.31
CA PRO A 311 -15.95 22.97 -7.17
C PRO A 311 -15.37 23.55 -8.45
N SER A 312 -14.39 22.85 -9.02
CA SER A 312 -13.74 23.23 -10.27
C SER A 312 -14.72 23.38 -11.45
N SER A 313 -15.77 22.54 -11.47
CA SER A 313 -16.86 22.55 -12.44
C SER A 313 -17.79 23.76 -12.29
N ARG A 314 -17.77 24.43 -11.12
CA ARG A 314 -18.77 25.41 -10.67
C ARG A 314 -20.21 24.89 -10.75
N SER A 315 -20.40 23.57 -10.72
CA SER A 315 -21.70 22.91 -10.69
C SER A 315 -22.10 22.57 -9.25
N SER A 316 -23.40 22.52 -9.00
CA SER A 316 -23.98 22.07 -7.75
C SER A 316 -25.24 21.27 -8.02
N ARG A 317 -25.48 20.23 -7.22
CA ARG A 317 -26.72 19.45 -7.24
C ARG A 317 -27.58 19.74 -6.02
N PRO A 318 -28.92 19.71 -6.13
CA PRO A 318 -29.76 19.73 -4.96
C PRO A 318 -29.72 18.37 -4.24
N VAL A 319 -29.76 18.43 -2.93
CA VAL A 319 -30.06 17.30 -2.05
C VAL A 319 -31.56 17.36 -1.77
N LEU A 320 -32.26 16.30 -2.16
CA LEU A 320 -33.69 16.17 -1.95
C LEU A 320 -33.94 15.44 -0.63
N GLY A 321 -34.88 15.95 0.17
CA GLY A 321 -35.41 15.22 1.30
C GLY A 321 -36.42 14.17 0.88
N SER A 322 -36.86 13.36 1.84
CA SER A 322 -37.81 12.26 1.60
C SER A 322 -39.13 12.70 0.95
N GLY A 323 -39.57 13.93 1.24
CA GLY A 323 -40.76 14.55 0.63
C GLY A 323 -40.52 15.21 -0.73
N GLY A 324 -39.34 15.04 -1.36
CA GLY A 324 -38.98 15.67 -2.64
C GLY A 324 -38.64 17.16 -2.54
N ARG A 325 -38.68 17.75 -1.33
CA ARG A 325 -38.25 19.14 -1.07
C ARG A 325 -36.73 19.24 -1.20
N ILE A 326 -36.24 20.33 -1.77
CA ILE A 326 -34.80 20.63 -1.79
C ILE A 326 -34.37 21.07 -0.38
N CYS A 327 -33.52 20.28 0.27
CA CYS A 327 -32.97 20.58 1.60
C CYS A 327 -31.74 21.50 1.51
N ALA A 328 -30.85 21.26 0.56
CA ALA A 328 -29.63 22.05 0.36
C ALA A 328 -29.08 21.85 -1.06
N HIS A 329 -28.12 22.70 -1.45
CA HIS A 329 -27.30 22.48 -2.64
C HIS A 329 -25.89 22.09 -2.22
N VAL A 330 -25.30 21.10 -2.91
CA VAL A 330 -23.94 20.63 -2.66
C VAL A 330 -23.12 20.68 -3.94
N ALA A 331 -21.84 21.00 -3.80
CA ALA A 331 -20.88 21.05 -4.88
C ALA A 331 -20.80 19.72 -5.63
N GLU A 332 -20.66 19.81 -6.95
CA GLU A 332 -20.41 18.66 -7.81
C GLU A 332 -18.94 18.66 -8.25
N GLY A 333 -18.11 18.01 -7.46
CA GLY A 333 -16.69 17.87 -7.69
C GLY A 333 -16.38 16.95 -8.87
N GLY A 334 -15.21 17.15 -9.47
CA GLY A 334 -14.70 16.33 -10.56
C GLY A 334 -13.24 15.92 -10.37
N ALA A 335 -12.61 15.45 -11.46
CA ALA A 335 -11.24 14.97 -11.45
C ALA A 335 -10.20 15.98 -10.92
N LYS A 336 -10.42 17.28 -11.16
CA LYS A 336 -9.52 18.33 -10.66
C LYS A 336 -9.61 18.48 -9.14
N ASP A 337 -10.83 18.45 -8.58
CA ASP A 337 -11.05 18.57 -7.14
C ASP A 337 -10.47 17.34 -6.40
N ILE A 338 -10.58 16.14 -6.99
CA ILE A 338 -9.93 14.93 -6.48
C ILE A 338 -8.40 15.08 -6.47
N ARG A 339 -7.81 15.62 -7.54
CA ARG A 339 -6.36 15.85 -7.58
C ARG A 339 -5.91 16.82 -6.49
N GLU A 340 -6.61 17.94 -6.32
CA GLU A 340 -6.33 18.92 -5.27
C GLU A 340 -6.48 18.32 -3.87
N ALA A 341 -7.50 17.48 -3.66
CA ALA A 341 -7.72 16.75 -2.42
C ALA A 341 -6.59 15.75 -2.12
N VAL A 342 -6.13 15.00 -3.11
CA VAL A 342 -5.02 14.05 -2.96
C VAL A 342 -3.70 14.79 -2.68
N GLU A 343 -3.45 15.91 -3.36
CA GLU A 343 -2.27 16.75 -3.09
C GLU A 343 -2.29 17.32 -1.65
N ALA A 344 -3.46 17.78 -1.18
CA ALA A 344 -3.63 18.26 0.19
C ALA A 344 -3.41 17.12 1.21
N ALA A 345 -3.95 15.94 0.94
CA ALA A 345 -3.75 14.74 1.78
C ALA A 345 -2.28 14.34 1.89
N HIS A 346 -1.54 14.36 0.77
CA HIS A 346 -0.10 14.07 0.78
C HIS A 346 0.71 15.04 1.64
N LYS A 347 0.37 16.34 1.58
CA LYS A 347 1.03 17.37 2.41
C LYS A 347 0.79 17.15 3.91
N ALA A 348 -0.38 16.65 4.29
CA ALA A 348 -0.75 16.41 5.69
C ALA A 348 -0.29 15.05 6.24
N ALA A 349 -0.18 14.02 5.39
CA ALA A 349 -0.03 12.62 5.80
C ALA A 349 1.19 12.37 6.69
N ALA A 350 2.38 12.83 6.30
CA ALA A 350 3.61 12.55 7.04
C ALA A 350 3.60 13.18 8.45
N ALA A 351 3.12 14.42 8.55
CA ALA A 351 3.03 15.12 9.82
C ALA A 351 2.03 14.43 10.76
N TRP A 352 0.87 14.02 10.25
CA TRP A 352 -0.14 13.31 11.03
C TRP A 352 0.31 11.91 11.49
N ALA A 353 0.91 11.13 10.59
CA ALA A 353 1.44 9.81 10.91
C ALA A 353 2.53 9.86 11.99
N SER A 354 3.31 10.94 12.03
CA SER A 354 4.37 11.15 13.04
C SER A 354 3.86 11.57 14.42
N ARG A 355 2.58 11.96 14.57
CA ARG A 355 2.02 12.29 15.88
C ARG A 355 2.05 11.09 16.81
N VAL A 356 2.19 11.33 18.11
CA VAL A 356 2.06 10.27 19.11
C VAL A 356 0.61 9.79 19.19
N PRO A 357 0.36 8.49 19.52
CA PRO A 357 -1.00 7.94 19.58
C PRO A 357 -1.95 8.75 20.48
N GLY A 358 -1.47 9.21 21.65
CA GLY A 358 -2.26 10.05 22.55
C GLY A 358 -2.79 11.34 21.90
N SER A 359 -2.02 11.99 21.03
CA SER A 359 -2.48 13.21 20.32
C SER A 359 -3.56 12.90 19.29
N ARG A 360 -3.47 11.74 18.60
CA ARG A 360 -4.52 11.30 17.68
C ARG A 360 -5.79 10.92 18.44
N ALA A 361 -5.65 10.28 19.60
CA ALA A 361 -6.78 9.95 20.49
C ALA A 361 -7.52 11.21 20.95
N SER A 362 -6.79 12.23 21.43
CA SER A 362 -7.39 13.51 21.83
C SER A 362 -8.17 14.18 20.70
N ALA A 363 -7.68 14.12 19.46
CA ALA A 363 -8.40 14.68 18.31
C ALA A 363 -9.72 13.93 18.01
N LEU A 364 -9.72 12.60 18.13
CA LEU A 364 -10.94 11.80 17.96
C LEU A 364 -11.97 12.06 19.06
N TRP A 365 -11.52 12.23 20.30
CA TRP A 365 -12.40 12.59 21.41
C TRP A 365 -12.98 14.00 21.26
N ALA A 366 -12.14 14.98 20.88
CA ALA A 366 -12.61 16.33 20.61
C ALA A 366 -13.65 16.37 19.49
N LEU A 367 -13.47 15.55 18.44
CA LEU A 367 -14.47 15.41 17.38
C LEU A 367 -15.76 14.77 17.91
N ALA A 368 -15.66 13.74 18.75
CA ALA A 368 -16.82 13.11 19.38
C ALA A 368 -17.62 14.11 20.23
N ASP A 369 -16.94 14.98 20.96
CA ASP A 369 -17.57 15.99 21.81
C ASP A 369 -18.24 17.09 20.98
N ALA A 370 -17.62 17.52 19.86
CA ALA A 370 -18.24 18.45 18.91
C ALA A 370 -19.54 17.88 18.30
N VAL A 371 -19.53 16.60 17.88
CA VAL A 371 -20.73 15.92 17.38
C VAL A 371 -21.79 15.77 18.49
N SER A 372 -21.36 15.48 19.71
CA SER A 372 -22.27 15.33 20.85
C SER A 372 -23.01 16.64 21.20
N GLN A 373 -22.40 17.80 20.98
CA GLN A 373 -23.05 19.09 21.23
C GLN A 373 -24.18 19.38 20.24
N ARG A 374 -24.15 18.79 19.04
CA ARG A 374 -25.13 18.99 17.96
C ARG A 374 -25.95 17.74 17.66
N SER A 375 -26.01 16.78 18.59
CA SER A 375 -26.58 15.47 18.32
C SER A 375 -28.07 15.49 17.95
N GLN A 376 -28.84 16.38 18.58
CA GLN A 376 -30.28 16.51 18.32
C GLN A 376 -30.52 17.15 16.94
N GLU A 377 -29.78 18.20 16.58
CA GLU A 377 -29.85 18.86 15.27
C GLU A 377 -29.51 17.87 14.14
N LEU A 378 -28.43 17.10 14.30
CA LEU A 378 -28.02 16.09 13.32
C LEU A 378 -29.07 15.00 13.13
N ALA A 379 -29.72 14.54 14.21
CA ALA A 379 -30.76 13.53 14.12
C ALA A 379 -32.00 14.06 13.37
N GLU A 380 -32.45 15.27 13.68
CA GLU A 380 -33.61 15.90 13.01
C GLU A 380 -33.34 16.11 11.51
N GLN A 381 -32.14 16.53 11.15
CA GLN A 381 -31.76 16.68 9.75
C GLN A 381 -31.65 15.36 9.01
N LEU A 382 -31.16 14.30 9.66
CA LEU A 382 -31.17 12.96 9.09
C LEU A 382 -32.61 12.52 8.78
N VAL A 383 -33.56 12.74 9.69
CA VAL A 383 -35.00 12.45 9.45
C VAL A 383 -35.51 13.19 8.22
N GLU A 384 -35.18 14.48 8.08
CA GLU A 384 -35.62 15.27 6.93
C GLU A 384 -35.11 14.70 5.60
N VAL A 385 -33.83 14.32 5.54
CA VAL A 385 -33.20 13.86 4.31
C VAL A 385 -33.55 12.41 3.98
N THR A 386 -33.44 11.49 4.95
CA THR A 386 -33.62 10.04 4.72
C THR A 386 -35.07 9.59 4.84
N GLY A 387 -35.91 10.33 5.57
CA GLY A 387 -37.28 9.90 5.90
C GLY A 387 -37.35 8.76 6.92
N SER A 388 -36.22 8.44 7.58
CA SER A 388 -36.16 7.42 8.63
C SER A 388 -36.80 7.90 9.93
N ASP A 389 -37.11 6.98 10.84
CA ASP A 389 -37.66 7.33 12.15
C ASP A 389 -36.65 8.12 13.00
N LEU A 390 -37.16 8.99 13.88
CA LEU A 390 -36.33 9.79 14.78
C LEU A 390 -35.55 8.91 15.77
N ALA A 391 -36.10 7.77 16.18
CA ALA A 391 -35.40 6.84 17.07
C ALA A 391 -34.16 6.23 16.37
N ASP A 392 -34.30 5.85 15.11
CA ASP A 392 -33.22 5.25 14.33
C ASP A 392 -32.10 6.26 14.03
N THR A 393 -32.47 7.48 13.63
CA THR A 393 -31.49 8.56 13.35
C THR A 393 -30.77 9.02 14.62
N ARG A 394 -31.46 9.09 15.77
CA ARG A 394 -30.82 9.31 17.07
C ARG A 394 -29.83 8.20 17.40
N THR A 395 -30.20 6.95 17.13
CA THR A 395 -29.31 5.80 17.33
C THR A 395 -28.07 5.90 16.43
N GLU A 396 -28.25 6.30 15.17
CA GLU A 396 -27.14 6.53 14.22
C GLU A 396 -26.13 7.56 14.75
N VAL A 397 -26.62 8.70 15.27
CA VAL A 397 -25.77 9.76 15.85
C VAL A 397 -25.05 9.27 17.12
N VAL A 398 -25.78 8.61 18.03
CA VAL A 398 -25.20 8.08 19.28
C VAL A 398 -24.10 7.06 19.00
N LEU A 399 -24.34 6.14 18.05
CA LEU A 399 -23.34 5.16 17.65
C LEU A 399 -22.13 5.83 16.99
N SER A 400 -22.33 6.88 16.20
CA SER A 400 -21.23 7.65 15.59
C SER A 400 -20.31 8.27 16.65
N ILE A 401 -20.89 8.90 17.67
CA ILE A 401 -20.14 9.45 18.82
C ILE A 401 -19.39 8.33 19.55
N ALA A 402 -20.05 7.19 19.77
CA ALA A 402 -19.43 6.02 20.40
C ALA A 402 -18.25 5.47 19.57
N ARG A 403 -18.33 5.45 18.23
CA ARG A 403 -17.24 5.02 17.35
C ARG A 403 -16.01 5.91 17.49
N LEU A 404 -16.19 7.23 17.47
CA LEU A 404 -15.09 8.18 17.66
C LEU A 404 -14.41 7.98 19.02
N ARG A 405 -15.20 7.81 20.09
CA ARG A 405 -14.68 7.57 21.44
C ARG A 405 -13.92 6.25 21.54
N ALA A 406 -14.49 5.17 20.99
CA ALA A 406 -13.89 3.85 21.00
C ALA A 406 -12.55 3.81 20.24
N TRP A 407 -12.49 4.37 19.03
CA TRP A 407 -11.24 4.45 18.27
C TRP A 407 -10.20 5.35 18.96
N GLY A 408 -10.63 6.44 19.61
CA GLY A 408 -9.75 7.26 20.45
C GLY A 408 -9.13 6.44 21.59
N ALA A 409 -9.94 5.64 22.30
CA ALA A 409 -9.45 4.77 23.37
C ALA A 409 -8.50 3.68 22.86
N GLN A 410 -8.82 3.04 21.73
CA GLN A 410 -7.98 2.00 21.12
C GLN A 410 -6.61 2.55 20.70
N VAL A 411 -6.57 3.74 20.10
CA VAL A 411 -5.30 4.39 19.72
C VAL A 411 -4.52 4.84 20.95
N HIS A 412 -5.19 5.34 21.98
CA HIS A 412 -4.53 5.72 23.21
C HIS A 412 -3.82 4.51 23.86
N ALA A 413 -4.45 3.33 23.80
CA ALA A 413 -3.89 2.07 24.28
C ALA A 413 -2.94 1.37 23.29
N GLN A 414 -2.62 2.00 22.15
CA GLN A 414 -1.81 1.38 21.11
C GLN A 414 -0.37 1.15 21.57
N GLY A 415 0.11 -0.10 21.45
CA GLY A 415 1.50 -0.49 21.69
C GLY A 415 2.07 -1.34 20.55
N ALA A 416 3.40 -1.51 20.53
CA ALA A 416 4.09 -2.44 19.63
C ALA A 416 4.58 -3.66 20.42
N GLY A 417 4.31 -4.86 19.92
CA GLY A 417 4.75 -6.11 20.55
C GLY A 417 6.12 -6.56 20.04
N LEU A 418 7.06 -6.81 20.95
CA LEU A 418 8.30 -7.55 20.68
C LEU A 418 8.00 -9.05 20.70
N HIS A 419 8.26 -9.73 19.60
CA HIS A 419 8.06 -11.16 19.47
C HIS A 419 9.42 -11.85 19.42
N SER A 420 9.64 -12.81 20.31
CA SER A 420 10.84 -13.65 20.27
C SER A 420 10.68 -14.72 19.20
N ALA A 421 11.37 -14.58 18.06
CA ALA A 421 11.38 -15.60 17.01
C ALA A 421 12.55 -16.56 17.20
N GLY A 422 12.29 -17.72 17.82
CA GLY A 422 13.17 -18.89 17.83
C GLY A 422 14.68 -18.60 17.98
N PRO A 423 15.56 -19.39 17.33
CA PRO A 423 17.02 -19.18 17.37
C PRO A 423 17.50 -18.04 16.45
N HIS A 424 16.59 -17.31 15.80
CA HIS A 424 16.92 -16.33 14.75
C HIS A 424 16.89 -14.87 15.21
N GLY A 425 16.61 -14.63 16.49
CA GLY A 425 16.52 -13.30 17.08
C GLY A 425 15.10 -12.72 17.01
N PRO A 426 14.78 -11.72 17.84
CA PRO A 426 13.43 -11.20 17.95
C PRO A 426 13.07 -10.28 16.77
N PHE A 427 11.78 -10.13 16.53
CA PHE A 427 11.26 -9.13 15.60
C PHE A 427 10.19 -8.26 16.29
N LEU A 428 10.17 -6.99 15.90
CA LEU A 428 9.10 -6.06 16.22
C LEU A 428 8.03 -6.14 15.14
N ARG A 429 6.78 -6.32 15.56
CA ARG A 429 5.62 -6.16 14.71
C ARG A 429 5.12 -4.72 14.82
N LEU A 430 5.41 -3.93 13.79
CA LEU A 430 4.94 -2.55 13.69
C LEU A 430 3.68 -2.50 12.82
N ARG A 431 2.85 -1.50 13.09
CA ARG A 431 1.65 -1.18 12.33
C ARG A 431 1.78 0.27 11.86
N GLU A 432 1.86 0.47 10.56
CA GLU A 432 2.13 1.77 9.94
C GLU A 432 0.92 2.24 9.13
N ALA A 433 0.73 3.56 9.04
CA ALA A 433 -0.26 4.16 8.17
C ALA A 433 -0.02 3.74 6.70
N LEU A 434 -1.11 3.63 5.94
CA LEU A 434 -1.08 3.39 4.49
C LEU A 434 -0.64 4.64 3.72
N GLY A 435 -0.83 5.83 4.31
CA GLY A 435 -0.55 7.13 3.70
C GLY A 435 -1.86 7.87 3.40
N VAL A 436 -2.13 8.11 2.11
CA VAL A 436 -3.42 8.65 1.65
C VAL A 436 -4.40 7.49 1.43
N LEU A 437 -5.51 7.51 2.14
CA LEU A 437 -6.59 6.53 2.03
C LEU A 437 -7.80 7.18 1.35
N ALA A 438 -8.16 6.66 0.18
CA ALA A 438 -9.40 7.03 -0.48
C ALA A 438 -10.57 6.22 0.10
N ILE A 439 -11.70 6.86 0.38
CA ILE A 439 -12.89 6.20 0.94
C ILE A 439 -14.12 6.62 0.15
N VAL A 440 -14.79 5.69 -0.52
CA VAL A 440 -16.12 5.90 -1.11
C VAL A 440 -17.15 5.29 -0.17
N CYS A 441 -17.98 6.14 0.42
CA CYS A 441 -18.92 5.77 1.46
C CYS A 441 -20.22 5.20 0.87
N PRO A 442 -20.90 4.33 1.63
CA PRO A 442 -22.20 3.77 1.23
C PRO A 442 -23.31 4.82 1.32
N GLU A 443 -24.51 4.45 0.86
CA GLU A 443 -25.70 5.29 0.97
C GLU A 443 -26.46 5.04 2.28
N GLU A 444 -26.28 3.86 2.89
CA GLU A 444 -26.94 3.47 4.13
C GLU A 444 -26.26 4.09 5.36
N GLN A 445 -27.07 4.52 6.34
CA GLN A 445 -26.65 5.17 7.59
C GLN A 445 -25.53 6.20 7.35
N PRO A 446 -25.81 7.29 6.59
CA PRO A 446 -24.80 8.16 5.99
C PRO A 446 -23.78 8.74 6.99
N LEU A 447 -24.22 9.12 8.19
CA LEU A 447 -23.35 9.65 9.22
C LEU A 447 -22.54 8.52 9.87
N LEU A 448 -23.21 7.44 10.29
CA LEU A 448 -22.56 6.33 10.99
C LEU A 448 -21.55 5.60 10.11
N ALA A 449 -21.88 5.33 8.86
CA ALA A 449 -20.95 4.71 7.92
C ALA A 449 -19.73 5.61 7.66
N PHE A 450 -19.96 6.90 7.43
CA PHE A 450 -18.88 7.88 7.23
C PHE A 450 -17.93 7.89 8.44
N VAL A 451 -18.47 8.05 9.65
CA VAL A 451 -17.71 8.07 10.90
C VAL A 451 -16.98 6.74 11.15
N SER A 452 -17.66 5.61 10.93
CA SER A 452 -17.11 4.27 11.12
C SER A 452 -15.92 3.99 10.21
N LEU A 453 -15.85 4.64 9.05
CA LEU A 453 -14.74 4.52 8.10
C LEU A 453 -13.61 5.53 8.37
N ILE A 454 -13.92 6.80 8.68
CA ILE A 454 -12.87 7.79 8.91
C ILE A 454 -12.18 7.63 10.28
N ALA A 455 -12.90 7.20 11.32
CA ALA A 455 -12.37 7.05 12.66
C ALA A 455 -11.14 6.10 12.72
N PRO A 456 -11.22 4.84 12.22
CA PRO A 456 -10.06 3.95 12.16
C PRO A 456 -8.94 4.48 11.27
N ALA A 457 -9.29 5.14 10.15
CA ALA A 457 -8.30 5.72 9.24
C ALA A 457 -7.48 6.82 9.93
N LEU A 458 -8.14 7.75 10.62
CA LEU A 458 -7.50 8.82 11.41
C LEU A 458 -6.68 8.24 12.57
N ALA A 459 -7.27 7.27 13.28
CA ALA A 459 -6.67 6.56 14.40
C ALA A 459 -5.28 5.99 14.07
N TRP A 460 -5.19 5.32 12.91
CA TRP A 460 -3.96 4.70 12.41
C TRP A 460 -3.01 5.66 11.68
N GLY A 461 -3.34 6.94 11.61
CA GLY A 461 -2.43 7.97 11.07
C GLY A 461 -2.54 8.19 9.56
N ASN A 462 -3.64 7.81 8.92
CA ASN A 462 -3.86 8.07 7.49
C ASN A 462 -4.41 9.47 7.23
N ALA A 463 -4.06 10.03 6.08
CA ALA A 463 -4.79 11.16 5.50
C ALA A 463 -5.90 10.63 4.58
N ILE A 464 -7.04 11.33 4.52
CA ILE A 464 -8.28 10.82 3.95
C ILE A 464 -8.73 11.70 2.79
N VAL A 465 -9.13 11.05 1.70
CA VAL A 465 -9.94 11.65 0.63
C VAL A 465 -11.23 10.85 0.53
N ALA A 466 -12.34 11.43 0.97
CA ALA A 466 -13.61 10.74 1.06
C ALA A 466 -14.64 11.27 0.05
N VAL A 467 -15.41 10.36 -0.53
CA VAL A 467 -16.66 10.64 -1.24
C VAL A 467 -17.79 10.19 -0.31
N PRO A 468 -18.60 11.11 0.23
CA PRO A 468 -19.68 10.78 1.14
C PRO A 468 -20.88 10.17 0.37
N SER A 469 -21.94 9.78 1.09
CA SER A 469 -23.20 9.34 0.48
C SER A 469 -23.67 10.32 -0.60
N GLY A 470 -24.07 9.78 -1.75
CA GLY A 470 -24.64 10.55 -2.84
C GLY A 470 -26.02 11.11 -2.48
N ALA A 471 -26.83 10.32 -1.79
CA ALA A 471 -28.19 10.67 -1.39
C ALA A 471 -28.23 11.67 -0.22
N CYS A 472 -27.39 11.47 0.80
CA CYS A 472 -27.39 12.29 2.01
C CYS A 472 -25.96 12.71 2.42
N PRO A 473 -25.35 13.66 1.70
CA PRO A 473 -23.99 14.13 2.00
C PRO A 473 -23.92 15.11 3.18
N LEU A 474 -25.05 15.68 3.62
CA LEU A 474 -25.07 16.81 4.56
C LEU A 474 -24.45 16.50 5.93
N PRO A 475 -24.70 15.35 6.58
CA PRO A 475 -24.09 15.03 7.86
C PRO A 475 -22.55 14.96 7.77
N ALA A 476 -22.02 14.42 6.68
CA ALA A 476 -20.57 14.37 6.44
C ALA A 476 -19.99 15.79 6.26
N LEU A 477 -20.70 16.68 5.57
CA LEU A 477 -20.28 18.06 5.37
C LEU A 477 -20.34 18.87 6.68
N GLN A 478 -21.34 18.65 7.53
CA GLN A 478 -21.38 19.29 8.86
C GLN A 478 -20.26 18.79 9.76
N LEU A 479 -19.89 17.50 9.69
CA LEU A 479 -18.73 16.98 10.39
C LEU A 479 -17.43 17.63 9.88
N CYS A 480 -17.36 17.96 8.58
CA CYS A 480 -16.21 18.69 8.04
C CYS A 480 -16.04 20.08 8.66
N GLN A 481 -17.13 20.75 9.04
CA GLN A 481 -17.06 22.03 9.76
C GLN A 481 -16.39 21.85 11.14
N ASP A 482 -16.75 20.80 11.88
CA ASP A 482 -16.11 20.49 13.16
C ASP A 482 -14.62 20.15 12.96
N MET A 483 -14.32 19.33 11.95
CA MET A 483 -12.96 18.91 11.63
C MET A 483 -12.05 20.07 11.22
N ALA A 484 -12.58 21.14 10.62
CA ALA A 484 -11.80 22.30 10.17
C ALA A 484 -11.05 22.99 11.33
N GLY A 485 -11.64 22.99 12.53
CA GLY A 485 -11.01 23.57 13.73
C GLY A 485 -10.16 22.58 14.54
N LEU A 486 -10.37 21.27 14.37
CA LEU A 486 -9.78 20.23 15.20
C LEU A 486 -8.60 19.51 14.54
N LEU A 487 -8.60 19.41 13.21
CA LEU A 487 -7.67 18.60 12.44
C LEU A 487 -6.74 19.48 11.57
N PRO A 488 -5.50 19.04 11.31
CA PRO A 488 -4.61 19.72 10.37
C PRO A 488 -5.25 19.90 8.98
N PRO A 489 -4.99 21.02 8.29
CA PRO A 489 -5.53 21.26 6.96
C PRO A 489 -5.03 20.17 6.00
N GLY A 490 -5.97 19.60 5.25
CA GLY A 490 -5.71 18.54 4.28
C GLY A 490 -5.69 17.14 4.88
N LEU A 491 -5.85 16.96 6.20
CA LEU A 491 -5.91 15.63 6.79
C LEU A 491 -7.17 14.85 6.35
N VAL A 492 -8.32 15.52 6.35
CA VAL A 492 -9.56 14.99 5.82
C VAL A 492 -10.03 15.91 4.70
N ASN A 493 -10.25 15.34 3.53
CA ASN A 493 -10.77 16.04 2.37
C ASN A 493 -12.03 15.31 1.90
N VAL A 494 -13.11 16.03 1.66
CA VAL A 494 -14.39 15.47 1.26
C VAL A 494 -14.84 16.11 -0.05
N VAL A 495 -15.05 15.27 -1.06
CA VAL A 495 -15.49 15.69 -2.39
C VAL A 495 -16.85 15.06 -2.67
N THR A 496 -17.88 15.90 -2.76
CA THR A 496 -19.24 15.51 -3.15
C THR A 496 -19.37 15.54 -4.67
N GLY A 497 -20.25 14.70 -5.23
CA GLY A 497 -20.50 14.64 -6.67
C GLY A 497 -21.09 13.30 -7.11
N ASP A 498 -21.02 13.02 -8.40
CA ASP A 498 -21.36 11.70 -8.94
C ASP A 498 -20.40 10.63 -8.42
N ARG A 499 -20.96 9.59 -7.79
CA ARG A 499 -20.16 8.57 -7.09
C ARG A 499 -19.26 7.81 -8.04
N ASP A 500 -19.77 7.41 -9.20
CA ASP A 500 -19.04 6.55 -10.13
C ASP A 500 -17.92 7.33 -10.84
N HIS A 501 -18.17 8.60 -11.19
CA HIS A 501 -17.16 9.52 -11.70
C HIS A 501 -16.02 9.76 -10.70
N LEU A 502 -16.35 10.08 -9.45
CA LEU A 502 -15.34 10.31 -8.41
C LEU A 502 -14.59 9.01 -8.05
N THR A 503 -15.29 7.87 -8.05
CA THR A 503 -14.68 6.54 -7.89
C THR A 503 -13.67 6.27 -8.99
N ARG A 504 -14.02 6.54 -10.26
CA ARG A 504 -13.09 6.43 -11.40
C ARG A 504 -11.83 7.25 -11.16
N CYS A 505 -12.00 8.50 -10.76
CA CYS A 505 -10.89 9.42 -10.52
C CYS A 505 -9.97 8.92 -9.40
N LEU A 506 -10.52 8.42 -8.29
CA LEU A 506 -9.75 7.90 -7.15
C LEU A 506 -9.06 6.57 -7.46
N ALA A 507 -9.75 5.63 -8.11
CA ALA A 507 -9.22 4.31 -8.37
C ALA A 507 -8.09 4.31 -9.41
N LEU A 508 -8.15 5.19 -10.41
CA LEU A 508 -7.08 5.34 -11.40
C LEU A 508 -5.90 6.22 -10.92
N HIS A 509 -6.06 6.93 -9.80
CA HIS A 509 -5.04 7.85 -9.28
C HIS A 509 -3.79 7.08 -8.79
N GLN A 510 -2.61 7.39 -9.35
CA GLN A 510 -1.37 6.67 -9.04
C GLN A 510 -0.83 6.99 -7.63
N ASP A 511 -1.06 8.21 -7.14
CA ASP A 511 -0.62 8.62 -5.80
C ASP A 511 -1.56 8.21 -4.66
N VAL A 512 -2.59 7.40 -4.93
CA VAL A 512 -3.46 6.83 -3.89
C VAL A 512 -2.99 5.40 -3.58
N PRO A 513 -2.35 5.15 -2.41
CA PRO A 513 -1.85 3.83 -2.05
C PRO A 513 -2.93 2.85 -1.58
N ALA A 514 -4.09 3.34 -1.13
CA ALA A 514 -5.18 2.48 -0.67
C ALA A 514 -6.55 3.12 -0.94
N LEU A 515 -7.55 2.27 -1.23
CA LEU A 515 -8.91 2.69 -1.53
C LEU A 515 -9.93 1.72 -0.90
N TRP A 516 -10.86 2.28 -0.12
CA TRP A 516 -12.01 1.57 0.41
C TRP A 516 -13.26 1.98 -0.36
N TYR A 517 -14.01 1.00 -0.84
CA TYR A 517 -15.19 1.21 -1.67
C TYR A 517 -16.40 0.49 -1.09
N PHE A 518 -17.40 1.27 -0.71
CA PHE A 518 -18.69 0.79 -0.25
C PHE A 518 -19.76 1.38 -1.17
N GLY A 519 -20.20 0.59 -2.14
CA GLY A 519 -21.17 1.06 -3.12
C GLY A 519 -21.70 -0.10 -3.96
N SER A 520 -21.94 0.15 -5.24
CA SER A 520 -22.49 -0.83 -6.19
C SER A 520 -21.54 -2.00 -6.49
N ALA A 521 -22.10 -3.12 -6.96
CA ALA A 521 -21.30 -4.26 -7.42
C ALA A 521 -20.40 -3.90 -8.62
N GLN A 522 -20.91 -3.11 -9.57
CA GLN A 522 -20.16 -2.62 -10.73
C GLN A 522 -18.99 -1.72 -10.33
N GLY A 523 -19.20 -0.78 -9.39
CA GLY A 523 -18.11 0.05 -8.90
C GLY A 523 -17.08 -0.76 -8.11
N SER A 524 -17.50 -1.80 -7.37
CA SER A 524 -16.55 -2.72 -6.71
C SER A 524 -15.67 -3.44 -7.73
N GLN A 525 -16.28 -3.97 -8.80
CA GLN A 525 -15.58 -4.62 -9.90
C GLN A 525 -14.59 -3.66 -10.59
N PHE A 526 -15.04 -2.43 -10.86
CA PHE A 526 -14.20 -1.39 -11.46
C PHE A 526 -12.99 -1.04 -10.57
N VAL A 527 -13.20 -0.84 -9.27
CA VAL A 527 -12.12 -0.47 -8.33
C VAL A 527 -11.10 -1.60 -8.21
N GLU A 528 -11.56 -2.86 -8.13
CA GLU A 528 -10.68 -4.03 -8.11
C GLU A 528 -9.85 -4.12 -9.39
N TRP A 529 -10.47 -3.92 -10.57
CA TRP A 529 -9.77 -3.87 -11.85
C TRP A 529 -8.75 -2.71 -11.93
N ALA A 530 -9.17 -1.49 -11.60
CA ALA A 530 -8.34 -0.29 -11.67
C ALA A 530 -7.13 -0.36 -10.72
N SER A 531 -7.25 -1.11 -9.63
CA SER A 531 -6.16 -1.31 -8.66
C SER A 531 -4.91 -1.94 -9.29
N ALA A 532 -5.05 -2.71 -10.38
CA ALA A 532 -3.94 -3.36 -11.06
C ALA A 532 -2.88 -2.37 -11.60
N GLY A 533 -3.26 -1.10 -11.84
CA GLY A 533 -2.34 -0.07 -12.32
C GLY A 533 -1.13 0.14 -11.41
N ASN A 534 -1.39 0.49 -10.14
CA ASN A 534 -0.34 0.73 -9.13
C ASN A 534 -0.33 -0.29 -7.98
N LEU A 535 -1.17 -1.33 -8.06
CA LEU A 535 -1.35 -2.37 -7.04
C LEU A 535 -1.73 -1.80 -5.65
N LYS A 536 -2.52 -0.70 -5.64
CA LYS A 536 -3.04 -0.12 -4.39
C LYS A 536 -3.86 -1.14 -3.62
N ALA A 537 -3.83 -1.04 -2.30
CA ALA A 537 -4.65 -1.89 -1.45
C ALA A 537 -6.14 -1.52 -1.62
N VAL A 538 -6.97 -2.45 -2.04
CA VAL A 538 -8.41 -2.25 -2.21
C VAL A 538 -9.20 -3.05 -1.19
N TRP A 539 -10.21 -2.41 -0.60
CA TRP A 539 -11.25 -3.08 0.17
C TRP A 539 -12.62 -2.69 -0.38
N ALA A 540 -13.26 -3.61 -1.11
CA ALA A 540 -14.55 -3.38 -1.74
C ALA A 540 -15.64 -4.27 -1.12
N ASN A 541 -16.85 -3.73 -0.93
CA ASN A 541 -18.00 -4.47 -0.40
C ASN A 541 -18.65 -5.42 -1.43
N GLY A 542 -18.34 -5.29 -2.72
CA GLY A 542 -18.91 -6.12 -3.77
C GLY A 542 -20.41 -5.91 -3.95
N GLY A 543 -20.92 -4.69 -3.71
CA GLY A 543 -22.35 -4.39 -3.82
C GLY A 543 -23.19 -4.74 -2.60
N ARG A 544 -22.60 -5.27 -1.53
CA ARG A 544 -23.33 -5.69 -0.33
C ARG A 544 -23.51 -4.54 0.65
N SER A 545 -24.72 -4.41 1.16
CA SER A 545 -24.98 -3.54 2.31
C SER A 545 -24.30 -4.13 3.56
N ARG A 546 -23.95 -3.26 4.50
CA ARG A 546 -23.27 -3.59 5.76
C ARG A 546 -24.09 -3.02 6.90
N CYS A 547 -24.26 -3.79 7.97
CA CYS A 547 -24.97 -3.32 9.17
C CYS A 547 -24.01 -2.48 10.02
N TRP A 548 -23.98 -1.16 9.82
CA TRP A 548 -23.02 -0.28 10.52
C TRP A 548 -23.35 -0.09 12.01
N ASP A 549 -24.60 -0.32 12.37
CA ASP A 549 -25.09 -0.35 13.74
C ASP A 549 -24.52 -1.53 14.55
N ARG A 550 -24.33 -2.69 13.91
CA ARG A 550 -23.80 -3.89 14.56
C ARG A 550 -22.30 -3.79 14.77
N GLU A 551 -21.84 -4.13 15.98
CA GLU A 551 -20.43 -4.01 16.34
C GLU A 551 -19.49 -4.84 15.46
N GLY A 552 -19.85 -6.11 15.16
CA GLY A 552 -19.01 -6.99 14.33
C GLY A 552 -18.76 -6.46 12.91
N GLU A 553 -19.74 -5.74 12.36
CA GLU A 553 -19.67 -5.17 11.04
C GLU A 553 -19.19 -3.71 11.09
N GLY A 554 -19.85 -2.80 11.80
CA GLY A 554 -19.53 -1.38 11.81
C GLY A 554 -18.38 -0.93 12.73
N ALA A 555 -17.91 -1.79 13.65
CA ALA A 555 -16.76 -1.47 14.52
C ALA A 555 -15.82 -2.65 14.79
N GLY A 556 -15.90 -3.68 13.96
CA GLY A 556 -15.07 -4.85 14.11
C GLY A 556 -13.58 -4.52 13.96
N PRO A 557 -12.70 -5.39 14.50
CA PRO A 557 -11.25 -5.22 14.37
C PRO A 557 -10.75 -5.21 12.92
N GLU A 558 -11.56 -5.70 11.96
CA GLU A 558 -11.28 -5.61 10.53
C GLU A 558 -10.97 -4.17 10.09
N LEU A 559 -11.70 -3.18 10.60
CA LEU A 559 -11.49 -1.77 10.27
C LEU A 559 -10.08 -1.31 10.66
N GLY A 560 -9.61 -1.72 11.85
CA GLY A 560 -8.27 -1.43 12.33
C GLY A 560 -7.19 -2.19 11.55
N LEU A 561 -7.47 -3.45 11.19
CA LEU A 561 -6.58 -4.27 10.36
C LEU A 561 -6.39 -3.67 8.97
N ARG A 562 -7.48 -3.21 8.34
CA ARG A 562 -7.48 -2.59 7.00
C ARG A 562 -6.91 -1.18 6.99
N ALA A 563 -6.93 -0.46 8.12
CA ALA A 563 -6.48 0.94 8.21
C ALA A 563 -4.95 1.10 8.34
N ALA A 564 -4.21 0.03 8.57
CA ALA A 564 -2.76 0.08 8.65
C ALA A 564 -2.15 -1.15 8.00
N ARG A 565 -0.92 -0.99 7.51
CA ARG A 565 -0.10 -2.12 7.07
C ARG A 565 0.78 -2.60 8.20
N THR A 566 1.10 -3.88 8.17
CA THR A 566 2.06 -4.46 9.10
C THR A 566 3.48 -4.19 8.59
N LYS A 567 4.47 -4.26 9.48
CA LYS A 567 5.88 -4.26 9.13
C LYS A 567 6.66 -5.08 10.14
N ALA A 568 7.48 -6.01 9.65
CA ALA A 568 8.38 -6.79 10.49
C ALA A 568 9.76 -6.14 10.54
N LEU A 569 10.20 -5.73 11.73
CA LEU A 569 11.56 -5.22 11.94
C LEU A 569 12.35 -6.23 12.77
N TRP A 570 13.30 -6.89 12.14
CA TRP A 570 14.16 -7.89 12.77
C TRP A 570 15.35 -7.24 13.44
N LEU A 571 15.55 -7.59 14.71
CA LEU A 571 16.65 -7.13 15.53
C LEU A 571 17.69 -8.24 15.64
N SER A 572 18.95 -7.89 15.43
CA SER A 572 20.06 -8.74 15.84
C SER A 572 20.25 -8.61 17.35
N LEU A 573 20.29 -9.74 18.04
CA LEU A 573 20.84 -9.82 19.39
C LEU A 573 22.29 -10.28 19.27
N GLY A 574 23.13 -9.82 20.20
CA GLY A 574 24.51 -10.30 20.29
C GLY A 574 24.56 -11.72 20.86
N ASP A 575 25.65 -12.43 20.57
CA ASP A 575 26.01 -13.66 21.27
C ASP A 575 26.56 -13.26 22.65
N ILE A 576 25.95 -13.74 23.73
CA ILE A 576 26.41 -13.54 25.12
C ILE A 576 27.45 -14.60 25.46
#